data_AF-A0A8J4Q8T2-F1
#
_entry.id   AF-A0A8J4Q8T2-F1
#
_cell.length_a   1.000
_cell.length_b   1.000
_cell.length_c   1.000
_cell.angle_alpha   90.00
_cell.angle_beta   90.00
_cell.angle_gamma   90.00
#
_symmetry.space_group_name_H-M   'P 1'
#
loop_
_entity.id
_entity.type
_entity.pdbx_description
1 polymer ?
#
loop_
_entity_poly.entity_id
_entity_poly.type
_entity_poly.pdbx_seq_one_letter_code
_entity_poly.pdbx_strand_id
1 'polypeptide(L)'
;MVEFTLHEVLVASISQVMTKSNGKGILMVNDVAEEIVNETLYGDSIRLQQVLADFLLISVNYAATGGQLNVAASLTKDQLGQSVHLARLELRISHSGGGVPEALLNQMFGTDGDPSEEGISLFISRKLLKLMNGDVRPKGFSKKNVVQSVYYCLRGIEGQSCISLAIFVGVCFMMNAIMIPT
;
A
#
# COMPACT_ATOMS: atom_id res chain seq x y z
N MET A 1 13.43 10.77 3.06
CA MET A 1 12.56 9.91 3.89
C MET A 1 12.30 10.64 5.18
N VAL A 2 11.06 10.60 5.65
CA VAL A 2 10.59 11.33 6.83
C VAL A 2 9.80 10.37 7.72
N GLU A 3 9.68 10.75 8.99
CA GLU A 3 8.78 10.13 9.94
C GLU A 3 7.34 10.56 9.64
N PHE A 4 6.40 9.63 9.71
CA PHE A 4 4.98 9.87 9.45
C PHE A 4 4.11 8.85 10.19
N THR A 5 2.84 9.15 10.41
CA THR A 5 1.89 8.17 10.95
C THR A 5 1.07 7.52 9.84
N LEU A 6 0.65 6.27 10.02
CA LEU A 6 -0.26 5.65 9.05
C LEU A 6 -1.59 6.43 8.97
N HIS A 7 -2.03 7.02 10.09
CA HIS A 7 -3.19 7.90 10.15
C HIS A 7 -3.12 9.04 9.12
N GLU A 8 -2.02 9.78 9.07
CA GLU A 8 -1.84 10.90 8.13
C GLU A 8 -2.01 10.46 6.67
N VAL A 9 -1.41 9.32 6.31
CA VAL A 9 -1.48 8.78 4.95
C VAL A 9 -2.89 8.31 4.61
N LEU A 10 -3.55 7.59 5.52
CA LEU A 10 -4.92 7.12 5.33
C LEU A 10 -5.88 8.31 5.14
N VAL A 11 -5.81 9.31 6.01
CA VAL A 11 -6.66 10.51 5.93
C VAL A 11 -6.44 11.24 4.61
N ALA A 12 -5.18 11.46 4.22
CA ALA A 12 -4.85 12.16 2.99
C ALA A 12 -5.29 11.39 1.73
N SER A 13 -5.13 10.07 1.69
CA SER A 13 -5.56 9.24 0.56
C SER A 13 -7.08 9.09 0.48
N ILE A 14 -7.78 8.93 1.62
CA ILE A 14 -9.25 8.88 1.65
C ILE A 14 -9.83 10.22 1.20
N SER A 15 -9.29 11.33 1.68
CA SER A 15 -9.77 12.68 1.32
C SER A 15 -9.73 12.94 -0.18
N GLN A 16 -8.74 12.40 -0.89
CA GLN A 16 -8.62 12.55 -2.36
C GLN A 16 -9.77 11.87 -3.13
N VAL A 17 -10.39 10.83 -2.57
CA VAL A 17 -11.46 10.08 -3.23
C VAL A 17 -12.87 10.44 -2.72
N MET A 18 -12.97 11.21 -1.63
CA MET A 18 -14.23 11.56 -0.97
C MET A 18 -15.28 12.19 -1.90
N THR A 19 -14.87 13.10 -2.79
CA THR A 19 -15.79 13.74 -3.74
C THR A 19 -16.46 12.72 -4.65
N LYS A 20 -15.68 11.74 -5.15
CA LYS A 20 -16.18 10.70 -6.05
C LYS A 20 -16.98 9.63 -5.30
N SER A 21 -16.55 9.24 -4.10
CA SER A 21 -17.29 8.30 -3.26
C SER A 21 -18.66 8.86 -2.87
N ASN A 22 -18.73 10.14 -2.47
CA ASN A 22 -19.97 10.83 -2.14
C ASN A 22 -20.91 10.93 -3.35
N GLY A 23 -20.37 11.24 -4.53
CA GLY A 23 -21.15 11.25 -5.77
C GLY A 23 -21.78 9.89 -6.13
N LYS A 24 -21.18 8.78 -5.70
CA LYS A 24 -21.71 7.41 -5.85
C LYS A 24 -22.47 6.91 -4.62
N GLY A 25 -22.56 7.69 -3.54
CA GLY A 25 -23.15 7.27 -2.27
C GLY A 25 -22.41 6.10 -1.61
N ILE A 26 -21.09 5.99 -1.80
CA ILE A 26 -20.28 4.92 -1.21
C ILE A 26 -19.91 5.26 0.23
N LEU A 27 -20.21 4.36 1.16
CA LEU A 27 -19.76 4.45 2.55
C LEU A 27 -18.30 4.02 2.68
N MET A 28 -17.44 4.93 3.13
CA MET A 28 -16.04 4.63 3.44
C MET A 28 -15.93 4.12 4.88
N VAL A 29 -15.38 2.93 5.08
CA VAL A 29 -15.15 2.30 6.38
C VAL A 29 -13.64 2.15 6.59
N ASN A 30 -13.14 2.65 7.73
CA ASN A 30 -11.76 2.49 8.15
C ASN A 30 -11.69 1.45 9.29
N ASP A 31 -11.37 0.22 8.94
CA ASP A 31 -11.27 -0.96 9.81
C ASP A 31 -9.80 -1.25 10.15
N VAL A 32 -9.06 -0.20 10.49
CA VAL A 32 -7.66 -0.28 10.92
C VAL A 32 -7.62 -0.11 12.42
N ALA A 33 -6.93 -1.01 13.12
CA ALA A 33 -6.78 -0.94 14.57
C ALA A 33 -6.11 0.38 14.99
N GLU A 34 -6.56 0.96 16.11
CA GLU A 34 -6.07 2.24 16.64
C GLU A 34 -4.56 2.22 16.88
N GLU A 35 -4.04 1.08 17.35
CA GLU A 35 -2.62 0.85 17.54
C GLU A 35 -1.83 0.99 16.23
N ILE A 36 -2.38 0.53 15.10
CA ILE A 36 -1.69 0.54 13.81
C ILE A 36 -1.75 1.93 13.15
N VAL A 37 -2.86 2.66 13.30
CA VAL A 37 -2.97 4.02 12.73
C VAL A 37 -2.04 5.01 13.43
N ASN A 38 -1.83 4.83 14.73
CA ASN A 38 -0.97 5.70 15.55
C ASN A 38 0.50 5.28 15.55
N GLU A 39 0.84 4.16 14.92
CA GLU A 39 2.22 3.74 14.77
C GLU A 39 3.00 4.70 13.86
N THR A 40 4.21 4.99 14.32
CA THR A 40 5.10 5.90 13.62
C THR A 40 5.99 5.13 12.66
N LEU A 41 5.89 5.47 11.39
CA LEU A 41 6.58 4.84 10.29
C LEU A 41 7.67 5.77 9.74
N TYR A 42 8.75 5.20 9.21
CA TYR A 42 9.80 5.97 8.54
C TYR A 42 9.90 5.56 7.07
N GLY A 43 9.79 6.52 6.16
CA GLY A 43 9.82 6.23 4.74
C GLY A 43 9.43 7.39 3.84
N ASP A 44 8.80 7.07 2.71
CA ASP A 44 8.25 8.04 1.77
C ASP A 44 6.71 8.01 1.87
N SER A 45 6.17 8.87 2.73
CA SER A 45 4.73 9.00 2.99
C SER A 45 3.98 9.49 1.75
N ILE A 46 4.59 10.37 0.96
CA ILE A 46 3.99 10.93 -0.26
C ILE A 46 3.79 9.84 -1.30
N ARG A 47 4.80 8.98 -1.52
CA ARG A 47 4.66 7.84 -2.43
C ARG A 47 3.62 6.84 -1.95
N LEU A 48 3.56 6.57 -0.64
CA LEU A 48 2.52 5.70 -0.08
C LEU A 48 1.13 6.27 -0.30
N GLN A 49 0.96 7.56 -0.02
CA GLN A 49 -0.29 8.28 -0.19
C GLN A 49 -0.75 8.25 -1.64
N GLN A 50 0.16 8.48 -2.59
CA GLN A 50 -0.13 8.41 -4.03
C GLN A 50 -0.63 7.03 -4.42
N VAL A 51 0.13 5.98 -4.08
CA VAL A 51 -0.25 4.59 -4.36
C VAL A 51 -1.62 4.27 -3.76
N LEU A 52 -1.82 4.59 -2.48
CA LEU A 52 -3.06 4.29 -1.78
C LEU A 52 -4.25 5.05 -2.39
N ALA A 53 -4.08 6.32 -2.77
CA ALA A 53 -5.11 7.12 -3.41
C ALA A 53 -5.52 6.53 -4.77
N ASP A 54 -4.55 6.09 -5.58
CA ASP A 54 -4.83 5.44 -6.87
C ASP A 54 -5.68 4.18 -6.69
N PHE A 55 -5.30 3.30 -5.74
CA PHE A 55 -6.07 2.08 -5.48
C PHE A 55 -7.45 2.35 -4.88
N LEU A 56 -7.59 3.34 -4.01
CA LEU A 56 -8.88 3.77 -3.49
C LEU A 56 -9.77 4.30 -4.61
N LEU A 57 -9.21 5.08 -5.55
CA LEU A 57 -9.94 5.62 -6.69
C LEU A 57 -10.48 4.51 -7.58
N ILE A 58 -9.64 3.51 -7.91
CA ILE A 58 -10.05 2.32 -8.66
C ILE A 58 -11.16 1.56 -7.92
N SER A 59 -11.00 1.38 -6.60
CA SER A 59 -12.01 0.71 -5.79
C SER A 59 -13.34 1.47 -5.79
N VAL A 60 -13.33 2.80 -5.71
CA VAL A 60 -14.51 3.66 -5.84
C VAL A 60 -15.15 3.54 -7.23
N ASN A 61 -14.35 3.47 -8.29
CA ASN A 61 -14.85 3.32 -9.67
C ASN A 61 -15.65 2.02 -9.84
N TYR A 62 -15.16 0.92 -9.28
CA TYR A 62 -15.77 -0.42 -9.43
C TYR A 62 -16.65 -0.86 -8.26
N ALA A 63 -16.81 -0.03 -7.23
CA ALA A 63 -17.81 -0.22 -6.21
C ALA A 63 -19.23 0.00 -6.76
N ALA A 64 -20.19 -0.75 -6.23
CA ALA A 64 -21.62 -0.53 -6.45
C ALA A 64 -22.03 0.83 -5.89
N THR A 65 -22.90 1.54 -6.61
CA THR A 65 -23.54 2.77 -6.13
C THR A 65 -24.35 2.48 -4.87
N GLY A 66 -24.24 3.32 -3.84
CA GLY A 66 -24.84 3.07 -2.52
C GLY A 66 -24.14 1.99 -1.70
N GLY A 67 -23.00 1.49 -2.17
CA GLY A 67 -22.23 0.42 -1.56
C GLY A 67 -21.30 0.87 -0.44
N GLN A 68 -20.38 0.00 -0.07
CA GLN A 68 -19.33 0.28 0.92
C GLN A 68 -17.94 -0.05 0.37
N LEU A 69 -16.94 0.68 0.85
CA LEU A 69 -15.52 0.44 0.66
C LEU A 69 -14.87 0.36 2.04
N ASN A 70 -14.22 -0.76 2.34
CA ASN A 70 -13.52 -0.98 3.59
C ASN A 70 -12.00 -0.94 3.38
N VAL A 71 -11.31 -0.20 4.24
CA VAL A 71 -9.85 -0.16 4.35
C VAL A 71 -9.45 -0.79 5.66
N ALA A 72 -8.69 -1.88 5.60
CA ALA A 72 -8.13 -2.55 6.77
C ALA A 72 -6.61 -2.58 6.67
N ALA A 73 -5.92 -2.68 7.81
CA ALA A 73 -4.47 -2.81 7.83
C ALA A 73 -4.01 -3.78 8.91
N SER A 74 -2.91 -4.48 8.65
CA SER A 74 -2.18 -5.25 9.65
C SER A 74 -0.70 -4.88 9.62
N LEU A 75 -0.08 -4.84 10.80
CA LEU A 75 1.34 -4.55 10.96
C LEU A 75 2.02 -5.76 11.61
N THR A 76 2.96 -6.39 10.91
CA THR A 76 3.80 -7.47 11.45
C THR A 76 5.19 -6.92 11.72
N LYS A 77 5.66 -6.95 12.96
CA LYS A 77 7.03 -6.53 13.32
C LYS A 77 7.95 -7.75 13.33
N ASP A 78 8.88 -7.82 12.39
CA ASP A 78 9.91 -8.85 12.29
C ASP A 78 11.22 -8.32 12.90
N GLN A 79 11.83 -9.07 13.81
CA GLN A 79 13.14 -8.72 14.37
C GLN A 79 14.25 -9.11 13.40
N LEU A 80 15.01 -8.14 12.90
CA LEU A 80 16.22 -8.37 12.13
C LEU A 80 17.45 -8.19 13.04
N GLY A 81 17.76 -9.21 13.82
CA GLY A 81 18.83 -9.16 14.83
C GLY A 81 18.40 -8.48 16.13
N GLN A 82 19.37 -7.98 16.92
CA GLN A 82 19.11 -7.47 18.27
C GLN A 82 18.59 -6.02 18.34
N SER A 83 18.73 -5.24 17.28
CA SER A 83 18.50 -3.78 17.34
C SER A 83 17.75 -3.18 16.14
N VAL A 84 17.24 -4.01 15.23
CA VAL A 84 16.47 -3.54 14.06
C VAL A 84 15.15 -4.28 13.99
N HIS A 85 14.05 -3.53 14.08
CA HIS A 85 12.69 -4.06 13.93
C HIS A 85 12.11 -3.66 12.57
N LEU A 86 12.09 -4.59 11.62
CA LEU A 86 11.38 -4.45 10.35
C LEU A 86 9.86 -4.48 10.63
N ALA A 87 9.03 -3.71 9.94
CA ALA A 87 7.58 -3.86 10.09
C ALA A 87 6.83 -3.88 8.76
N ARG A 88 6.28 -5.04 8.46
CA ARG A 88 5.49 -5.28 7.26
C ARG A 88 4.06 -4.78 7.46
N LEU A 89 3.65 -3.82 6.63
CA LEU A 89 2.30 -3.26 6.59
C LEU A 89 1.48 -3.89 5.46
N GLU A 90 0.47 -4.69 5.78
CA GLU A 90 -0.51 -5.16 4.80
C GLU A 90 -1.73 -4.25 4.84
N LEU A 91 -1.99 -3.51 3.77
CA LEU A 91 -3.20 -2.74 3.56
C LEU A 91 -4.17 -3.54 2.70
N ARG A 92 -5.44 -3.59 3.10
CA ARG A 92 -6.47 -4.31 2.37
C ARG A 92 -7.60 -3.36 2.04
N ILE A 93 -7.89 -3.25 0.74
CA ILE A 93 -9.04 -2.51 0.25
C ILE A 93 -10.05 -3.51 -0.31
N SER A 94 -11.26 -3.46 0.22
CA SER A 94 -12.38 -4.23 -0.27
C SER A 94 -13.54 -3.30 -0.58
N HIS A 95 -14.36 -3.68 -1.56
CA HIS A 95 -15.52 -2.90 -1.93
C HIS A 95 -16.69 -3.81 -2.29
N SER A 96 -17.91 -3.36 -2.03
CA SER A 96 -19.11 -4.01 -2.55
C SER A 96 -19.18 -3.77 -4.06
N GLY A 97 -19.27 -4.80 -4.89
CA GLY A 97 -19.37 -4.66 -6.35
C GLY A 97 -18.99 -5.92 -7.11
N GLY A 98 -18.87 -5.77 -8.43
CA GLY A 98 -18.44 -6.83 -9.37
C GLY A 98 -16.94 -7.16 -9.28
N GLY A 99 -16.17 -6.38 -8.54
CA GLY A 99 -14.71 -6.47 -8.49
C GLY A 99 -14.04 -5.69 -9.62
N VAL A 100 -12.71 -5.67 -9.58
CA VAL A 100 -11.89 -5.00 -10.61
C VAL A 100 -11.85 -5.88 -11.88
N PRO A 101 -12.06 -5.32 -13.09
CA PRO A 101 -12.00 -6.08 -14.34
C PRO A 101 -10.65 -6.78 -14.55
N GLU A 102 -10.67 -7.95 -15.18
CA GLU A 102 -9.44 -8.72 -15.44
C GLU A 102 -8.45 -7.97 -16.33
N ALA A 103 -8.97 -7.32 -17.38
CA ALA A 103 -8.15 -6.54 -18.30
C ALA A 103 -7.35 -5.47 -17.55
N LEU A 104 -7.98 -4.83 -16.56
CA LEU A 104 -7.33 -3.80 -15.75
C LEU A 104 -6.27 -4.39 -14.80
N LEU A 105 -6.53 -5.57 -14.23
CA LEU A 105 -5.52 -6.31 -13.45
C LEU A 105 -4.34 -6.72 -14.33
N ASN A 106 -4.58 -7.19 -15.55
CA ASN A 106 -3.54 -7.54 -16.51
C ASN A 106 -2.68 -6.33 -16.85
N GLN A 107 -3.29 -5.17 -17.14
CA GLN A 107 -2.57 -3.93 -17.38
C GLN A 107 -1.69 -3.53 -16.18
N MET A 108 -2.18 -3.67 -14.94
CA MET A 108 -1.38 -3.44 -13.72
C MET A 108 -0.13 -4.35 -13.65
N PHE A 109 -0.22 -5.59 -14.15
CA PHE A 109 0.90 -6.52 -14.18
C PHE A 109 1.81 -6.37 -15.41
N GLY A 110 1.41 -5.55 -16.40
CA GLY A 110 2.15 -5.30 -17.63
C GLY A 110 1.87 -6.30 -18.75
N THR A 111 0.69 -6.95 -18.74
CA THR A 111 0.23 -7.83 -19.82
C THR A 111 -0.65 -7.10 -20.84
N ASP A 112 -0.65 -7.61 -22.08
CA ASP A 112 -1.09 -6.94 -23.31
C ASP A 112 -2.50 -6.34 -23.32
N GLY A 113 -2.61 -5.21 -24.02
CA GLY A 113 -3.84 -4.47 -24.35
C GLY A 113 -3.55 -2.98 -24.54
N ASP A 114 -4.47 -2.23 -25.18
CA ASP A 114 -4.36 -0.77 -25.22
C ASP A 114 -4.49 -0.21 -23.78
N PRO A 115 -3.49 0.52 -23.27
CA PRO A 115 -3.46 0.93 -21.88
C PRO A 115 -4.55 1.97 -21.62
N SER A 116 -5.45 1.69 -20.66
CA SER A 116 -6.38 2.70 -20.16
C SER A 116 -5.68 3.63 -19.18
N GLU A 117 -6.24 4.82 -18.93
CA GLU A 117 -5.70 5.74 -17.92
C GLU A 117 -5.62 5.07 -16.54
N GLU A 118 -6.64 4.29 -16.17
CA GLU A 118 -6.66 3.48 -14.95
C GLU A 118 -5.61 2.36 -14.95
N GLY A 119 -5.35 1.74 -16.10
CA GLY A 119 -4.35 0.69 -16.21
C GLY A 119 -2.93 1.23 -16.05
N ILE A 120 -2.67 2.40 -16.65
CA ILE A 120 -1.40 3.12 -16.50
C ILE A 120 -1.21 3.54 -15.04
N SER A 121 -2.24 4.09 -14.39
CA SER A 121 -2.14 4.51 -12.99
C SER A 121 -1.79 3.32 -12.10
N LEU A 122 -2.52 2.21 -12.19
CA LEU A 122 -2.25 0.99 -11.42
C LEU A 122 -0.86 0.38 -11.71
N PHE A 123 -0.42 0.39 -12.97
CA PHE A 123 0.92 -0.07 -13.33
C PHE A 123 2.00 0.79 -12.67
N ILE A 124 1.84 2.12 -12.69
CA ILE A 124 2.76 3.05 -12.02
C ILE A 124 2.71 2.84 -10.50
N SER A 125 1.53 2.74 -9.88
CA SER A 125 1.40 2.50 -8.44
C SER A 125 2.08 1.19 -8.04
N ARG A 126 1.97 0.13 -8.86
CA ARG A 126 2.69 -1.13 -8.63
C ARG A 126 4.21 -0.97 -8.77
N LYS A 127 4.69 -0.21 -9.76
CA LYS A 127 6.13 0.07 -9.92
C LYS A 127 6.66 0.87 -8.72
N LEU A 128 5.90 1.86 -8.23
CA LEU A 128 6.23 2.60 -7.01
C LEU A 128 6.29 1.69 -5.80
N LEU A 129 5.31 0.81 -5.62
CA LEU A 129 5.34 -0.20 -4.55
C LEU A 129 6.60 -1.06 -4.62
N LYS A 130 6.97 -1.55 -5.80
CA LYS A 130 8.21 -2.33 -5.97
C LYS A 130 9.47 -1.56 -5.60
N LEU A 131 9.54 -0.26 -5.90
CA LEU A 131 10.64 0.62 -5.48
C LEU A 131 10.68 0.82 -3.94
N MET A 132 9.54 0.61 -3.28
CA MET A 132 9.37 0.68 -1.83
C MET A 132 9.41 -0.73 -1.19
N ASN A 133 9.94 -1.73 -1.90
CA ASN A 133 9.97 -3.14 -1.51
C ASN A 133 8.60 -3.78 -1.25
N GLY A 134 7.51 -3.11 -1.61
CA GLY A 134 6.13 -3.59 -1.61
C GLY A 134 5.76 -4.40 -2.85
N ASP A 135 4.62 -5.10 -2.80
CA ASP A 135 3.97 -5.62 -3.99
C ASP A 135 2.45 -5.71 -3.80
N VAL A 136 1.73 -5.88 -4.91
CA VAL A 136 0.28 -6.01 -4.93
C VAL A 136 -0.08 -7.47 -5.18
N ARG A 137 -0.96 -8.03 -4.35
CA ARG A 137 -1.46 -9.40 -4.53
C ARG A 137 -2.99 -9.40 -4.57
N PRO A 138 -3.64 -9.73 -5.69
CA PRO A 138 -5.08 -9.99 -5.68
C PRO A 138 -5.35 -11.23 -4.80
N LYS A 139 -6.24 -11.14 -3.79
CA LYS A 139 -6.68 -12.30 -3.00
C LYS A 139 -8.12 -12.70 -3.39
N GLY A 140 -8.31 -13.97 -3.79
CA GLY A 140 -9.62 -14.65 -3.83
C GLY A 140 -10.16 -15.01 -5.22
N PHE A 141 -11.00 -16.07 -5.26
CA PHE A 141 -11.73 -16.58 -6.45
C PHE A 141 -12.79 -15.61 -7.02
N SER A 142 -13.15 -14.60 -6.23
CA SER A 142 -14.01 -13.50 -6.64
C SER A 142 -13.17 -12.23 -6.49
N LYS A 143 -12.94 -11.49 -7.58
CA LYS A 143 -12.01 -10.34 -7.72
C LYS A 143 -12.39 -9.10 -6.89
N LYS A 144 -12.90 -9.30 -5.67
CA LYS A 144 -13.49 -8.30 -4.76
C LYS A 144 -12.52 -7.76 -3.70
N ASN A 145 -11.26 -8.22 -3.69
CA ASN A 145 -10.26 -7.80 -2.71
C ASN A 145 -8.94 -7.49 -3.42
N VAL A 146 -8.54 -6.22 -3.42
CA VAL A 146 -7.17 -5.84 -3.73
C VAL A 146 -6.43 -5.80 -2.40
N VAL A 147 -5.61 -6.82 -2.15
CA VAL A 147 -4.76 -6.88 -0.98
C VAL A 147 -3.40 -6.32 -1.36
N GLN A 148 -3.00 -5.25 -0.70
CA GLN A 148 -1.76 -4.53 -0.93
C GLN A 148 -0.81 -4.89 0.21
N SER A 149 0.23 -5.63 -0.09
CA SER A 149 1.26 -5.94 0.90
C SER A 149 2.40 -4.96 0.70
N VAL A 150 2.42 -3.87 1.48
CA VAL A 150 3.52 -2.91 1.45
C VAL A 150 4.54 -3.32 2.50
N TYR A 151 5.67 -3.89 2.07
CA TYR A 151 6.75 -4.21 3.00
C TYR A 151 7.48 -2.94 3.36
N TYR A 152 7.14 -2.36 4.52
CA TYR A 152 7.92 -1.28 5.09
C TYR A 152 9.07 -1.83 5.92
N CYS A 153 10.25 -1.24 5.75
CA CYS A 153 11.33 -1.41 6.71
C CYS A 153 11.20 -0.31 7.74
N LEU A 154 10.46 -0.58 8.81
CA LEU A 154 10.62 0.23 10.00
C LEU A 154 12.02 -0.03 10.57
N ARG A 155 12.62 1.00 11.13
CA ARG A 155 13.80 0.85 11.98
C ARG A 155 13.42 1.54 13.28
N GLY A 156 12.92 0.77 14.23
CA GLY A 156 12.94 1.20 15.63
C GLY A 156 14.40 1.28 16.06
N ILE A 157 14.97 2.47 16.12
CA ILE A 157 16.25 2.70 16.77
C ILE A 157 15.93 3.41 18.09
N GLU A 158 16.00 2.70 19.20
CA GLU A 158 16.28 3.38 20.46
C GLU A 158 17.73 3.88 20.39
N GLY A 159 17.90 5.17 20.07
CA GLY A 159 19.05 5.95 20.53
C GLY A 159 20.39 5.87 19.78
N GLN A 160 20.47 5.78 18.44
CA GLN A 160 21.76 6.01 17.74
C GLN A 160 21.68 6.94 16.52
N SER A 161 22.67 7.83 16.48
CA SER A 161 22.83 9.00 15.60
C SER A 161 22.88 8.66 14.09
N CYS A 162 22.25 9.52 13.29
CA CYS A 162 21.91 9.39 11.86
C CYS A 162 23.08 9.13 10.88
N ILE A 163 24.34 9.17 11.31
CA ILE A 163 25.50 9.23 10.39
C ILE A 163 25.98 7.82 9.96
N SER A 164 25.77 6.77 10.76
CA SER A 164 26.12 5.38 10.38
C SER A 164 25.10 4.75 9.38
N LEU A 165 24.00 5.47 9.10
CA LEU A 165 22.80 4.97 8.45
C LEU A 165 22.98 4.69 6.95
N ALA A 166 23.80 5.46 6.24
CA ALA A 166 24.00 5.30 4.79
C ALA A 166 24.75 4.01 4.41
N ILE A 167 25.64 3.54 5.27
CA ILE A 167 26.44 2.32 5.03
C ILE A 167 25.56 1.07 5.13
N PHE A 168 24.60 1.07 6.06
CA PHE A 168 23.70 -0.07 6.27
C PHE A 168 22.57 -0.16 5.23
N VAL A 169 22.14 0.97 4.65
CA VAL A 169 21.18 0.99 3.53
C VAL A 169 21.75 0.21 2.34
N GLY A 170 23.05 0.33 2.06
CA GLY A 170 23.73 -0.47 1.04
C GLY A 170 23.73 -1.97 1.35
N VAL A 171 23.89 -2.36 2.62
CA VAL A 171 23.92 -3.77 3.05
C VAL A 171 22.54 -4.41 3.03
N CYS A 172 21.47 -3.70 3.43
CA CYS A 172 20.09 -4.22 3.31
C CYS A 172 19.62 -4.28 1.84
N PHE A 173 20.03 -3.33 0.99
CA PHE A 173 19.80 -3.42 -0.46
C PHE A 173 20.51 -4.65 -1.05
N MET A 174 21.76 -4.92 -0.64
CA MET A 174 22.50 -6.11 -1.08
C MET A 174 21.92 -7.42 -0.53
N MET A 175 21.47 -7.46 0.73
CA MET A 175 20.92 -8.69 1.32
C MET A 175 19.59 -9.11 0.68
N ASN A 176 18.75 -8.17 0.23
CA ASN A 176 17.54 -8.51 -0.54
C ASN A 176 17.83 -8.93 -2.01
N ALA A 177 18.98 -8.53 -2.57
CA ALA A 177 19.42 -9.02 -3.88
C ALA A 177 20.01 -10.44 -3.82
N ILE A 178 20.41 -10.92 -2.64
CA ILE A 178 21.04 -12.24 -2.42
C ILE A 178 20.00 -13.32 -2.05
N MET A 179 18.78 -12.96 -1.64
CA MET A 179 17.71 -13.90 -1.26
C MET A 179 16.60 -14.07 -2.33
N ILE A 180 16.93 -14.03 -3.62
CA ILE A 180 16.08 -14.63 -4.65
C ILE A 180 16.65 -16.03 -4.94
N PRO A 181 16.04 -17.13 -4.46
CA PRO A 181 16.44 -18.45 -4.93
C PRO A 181 15.96 -18.60 -6.37
N THR A 182 16.91 -18.84 -7.27
CA THR A 182 16.69 -19.49 -8.57
C THR A 182 16.13 -20.89 -8.38
#